data_AF-A0A0B6Y5K1-F1
#
_entry.id   AF-A0A0B6Y5K1-F1
#
_cell.length_a   1.000
_cell.length_b   1.000
_cell.length_c   1.000
_cell.angle_alpha   90.00
_cell.angle_beta   90.00
_cell.angle_gamma   90.00
#
_symmetry.space_group_name_H-M   'P 1'
#
loop_
_entity.id
_entity.type
_entity.pdbx_description
1 polymer ?
#
loop_
_entity_poly.entity_id
_entity_poly.type
_entity_poly.pdbx_seq_one_letter_code
_entity_poly.pdbx_strand_id
1 'polypeptide(L)'
;KANATKECFQNGTWAVAEYATCMLDISGRNDSINNVYVSKTLSVRIIYDVGFSITTIVLILALAIFVQLKSLRCLRNSIHCNLFLAFIFS
;
A
#
# COMPACT_ATOMS: atom_id res chain seq x y z
N LYS A 1 -18.15 22.99 -10.62
CA LYS A 1 -17.49 22.49 -11.86
C LYS A 1 -16.70 23.67 -12.42
N ALA A 2 -15.37 23.55 -12.44
CA ALA A 2 -14.49 24.57 -13.02
C ALA A 2 -14.18 24.19 -14.48
N ASN A 3 -14.13 25.18 -15.37
CA ASN A 3 -13.81 24.99 -16.77
C ASN A 3 -12.44 25.63 -17.03
N ALA A 4 -11.50 24.86 -17.58
CA ALA A 4 -10.20 25.38 -18.04
C ALA A 4 -10.26 25.53 -19.57
N THR A 5 -9.96 26.73 -20.07
CA THR A 5 -9.92 27.01 -21.51
C THR A 5 -8.55 27.55 -21.89
N LYS A 6 -8.09 27.21 -23.09
CA LYS A 6 -6.84 27.71 -23.66
C LYS A 6 -7.12 28.29 -25.04
N GLU A 7 -6.48 29.40 -25.35
CA GLU A 7 -6.57 30.01 -26.67
C GLU A 7 -5.50 29.44 -27.62
N CYS A 8 -5.85 29.35 -28.90
CA CYS A 8 -4.93 28.96 -29.96
C CYS A 8 -4.49 30.22 -30.71
N PHE A 9 -3.18 30.45 -30.83
CA PHE A 9 -2.65 31.55 -31.62
C PHE A 9 -2.68 31.22 -33.11
N GLN A 10 -2.80 32.26 -33.94
CA GLN A 10 -2.82 32.15 -35.40
C GLN A 10 -1.51 31.59 -35.98
N ASN A 11 -0.43 31.60 -35.19
CA ASN A 11 0.86 30.98 -35.52
C ASN A 11 0.91 29.47 -35.22
N GLY A 12 -0.21 28.86 -34.83
CA GLY A 12 -0.33 27.43 -34.53
C GLY A 12 0.18 27.00 -33.14
N THR A 13 0.57 27.95 -32.29
CA THR A 13 0.99 27.69 -30.90
C THR A 13 -0.15 27.94 -29.92
N TRP A 14 -0.14 27.24 -28.78
CA TRP A 14 -1.18 27.35 -27.76
C TRP A 14 -0.78 28.34 -26.67
N ALA A 15 -1.75 29.12 -26.20
CA ALA A 15 -1.60 29.92 -24.98
C ALA A 15 -1.47 29.01 -23.75
N VAL A 16 -0.74 29.50 -22.75
CA VAL A 16 -0.57 28.81 -21.47
C VAL A 16 -1.94 28.70 -20.81
N ALA A 17 -2.33 27.48 -20.46
CA ALA A 17 -3.63 27.20 -19.85
C ALA A 17 -3.58 27.47 -18.34
N GLU A 18 -4.56 28.22 -17.83
CA GLU A 18 -4.67 28.52 -16.41
C GLU A 18 -5.55 27.47 -15.72
N TYR A 19 -4.92 26.65 -14.87
CA TYR A 19 -5.58 25.56 -14.15
C TYR A 19 -5.83 25.88 -12.67
N ALA A 20 -5.55 27.10 -12.22
CA ALA A 20 -5.65 27.50 -10.81
C ALA A 20 -7.05 27.26 -10.23
N THR A 21 -8.11 27.45 -11.03
CA THR A 21 -9.51 27.21 -10.60
C THR A 21 -9.88 25.72 -10.54
N CYS A 22 -9.15 24.86 -11.26
CA CYS A 22 -9.31 23.41 -11.20
C CYS A 22 -8.47 22.79 -10.07
N MET A 23 -7.37 23.44 -9.70
CA MET A 23 -6.64 23.15 -8.48
C MET A 23 -7.41 23.76 -7.32
N LEU A 24 -8.53 23.13 -6.96
CA LEU A 24 -9.22 23.42 -5.70
C LEU A 24 -8.18 23.42 -4.61
N ASP A 25 -7.97 24.61 -4.05
CA ASP A 25 -6.96 24.88 -3.06
C ASP A 25 -7.22 24.03 -1.81
N ILE A 26 -6.39 23.00 -1.65
CA ILE A 26 -6.25 22.15 -0.46
C ILE A 26 -5.53 22.96 0.65
N SER A 27 -5.67 24.29 0.72
CA SER A 27 -5.04 25.09 1.78
C SER A 27 -6.04 25.85 2.67
N GLY A 28 -7.26 26.12 2.20
CA GLY A 28 -8.28 26.84 2.99
C GLY A 28 -9.24 26.01 3.86
N ARG A 29 -9.36 24.69 3.63
CA ARG A 29 -10.28 23.78 4.38
C ARG A 29 -9.53 22.62 5.04
N ASN A 30 -8.28 22.87 5.43
CA ASN A 30 -7.29 21.81 5.33
C ASN A 30 -6.65 21.35 6.60
N ASP A 31 -6.93 21.98 7.74
CA ASP A 31 -6.37 21.52 9.00
C ASP A 31 -7.24 20.39 9.59
N SER A 32 -8.54 20.60 9.76
CA SER A 32 -9.44 19.57 10.31
C SER A 32 -9.63 18.36 9.39
N ILE A 33 -9.68 18.57 8.08
CA ILE A 33 -9.82 17.48 7.10
C ILE A 33 -8.48 16.75 6.94
N ASN A 34 -7.32 17.40 6.79
CA ASN A 34 -6.06 16.64 6.76
C ASN A 34 -5.84 15.86 8.05
N ASN A 35 -6.14 16.41 9.23
CA ASN A 35 -5.95 15.69 10.49
C ASN A 35 -6.81 14.41 10.57
N VAL A 36 -8.04 14.44 10.08
CA VAL A 36 -8.92 13.24 10.02
C VAL A 36 -8.42 12.22 9.01
N TYR A 37 -7.97 12.66 7.83
CA TYR A 37 -7.49 11.76 6.78
C TYR A 37 -6.13 11.18 7.14
N VAL A 38 -5.22 11.99 7.69
CA VAL A 38 -3.93 11.57 8.25
C VAL A 38 -4.16 10.56 9.39
N SER A 39 -5.04 10.85 10.36
CA SER A 39 -5.37 9.90 11.43
C SER A 39 -5.93 8.59 10.89
N LYS A 40 -6.84 8.64 9.91
CA LYS A 40 -7.38 7.43 9.28
C LYS A 40 -6.31 6.62 8.56
N THR A 41 -5.40 7.29 7.83
CA THR A 41 -4.28 6.60 7.14
C THR A 41 -3.28 6.00 8.10
N LEU A 42 -3.00 6.66 9.23
CA LEU A 42 -2.11 6.14 10.28
C LEU A 42 -2.69 4.86 10.91
N SER A 43 -3.97 4.87 11.28
CA SER A 43 -4.62 3.70 11.87
C SER A 43 -4.62 2.49 10.92
N VAL A 44 -4.94 2.70 9.64
CA VAL A 44 -4.90 1.63 8.63
C VAL A 44 -3.49 1.10 8.44
N ARG A 45 -2.48 1.99 8.44
CA ARG A 45 -1.07 1.60 8.31
C ARG A 45 -0.59 0.77 9.49
N ILE A 46 -0.95 1.15 10.71
CA ILE A 46 -0.61 0.40 11.92
C ILE A 46 -1.25 -0.98 11.89
N ILE A 47 -2.55 -1.08 11.55
CA ILE A 47 -3.24 -2.37 11.47
C ILE A 47 -2.59 -3.28 10.42
N TYR A 48 -2.23 -2.73 9.26
CA TYR A 48 -1.54 -3.48 8.21
C TYR A 48 -0.16 -3.99 8.67
N ASP A 49 0.63 -3.13 9.29
CA ASP A 49 1.98 -3.46 9.76
C ASP A 49 1.97 -4.52 10.88
N VAL A 50 1.04 -4.36 11.84
CA VAL A 50 0.83 -5.32 12.93
C VAL A 50 0.30 -6.64 12.38
N GLY A 51 -0.67 -6.59 11.46
CA GLY A 51 -1.23 -7.79 10.84
C GLY A 51 -0.17 -8.59 10.07
N PHE A 52 0.63 -7.90 9.25
CA PHE A 52 1.75 -8.51 8.53
C PHE A 52 2.74 -9.18 9.49
N SER A 53 3.12 -8.48 10.57
CA SER A 53 4.04 -9.02 11.57
C SER A 53 3.49 -10.27 12.25
N ILE A 54 2.23 -10.27 12.67
CA ILE A 54 1.57 -11.41 13.31
C ILE A 54 1.50 -12.61 12.37
N THR A 55 1.04 -12.40 11.13
CA THR A 55 0.97 -13.46 10.13
C THR A 55 2.35 -14.09 9.91
N THR A 56 3.38 -13.27 9.73
CA THR A 56 4.76 -13.74 9.55
C THR A 56 5.25 -14.55 10.75
N ILE A 57 5.01 -14.10 11.97
CA ILE A 57 5.40 -14.83 13.21
C ILE A 57 4.69 -16.18 13.30
N VAL A 58 3.37 -16.22 13.04
CA VAL A 58 2.59 -17.46 13.06
C VAL A 58 3.10 -18.45 12.01
N LEU A 59 3.42 -17.98 10.80
CA LEU A 59 4.02 -18.81 9.76
C LEU A 59 5.37 -19.39 10.22
N ILE A 60 6.24 -18.57 10.82
CA ILE A 60 7.54 -19.02 11.33
C ILE A 60 7.37 -20.06 12.45
N LEU A 61 6.44 -19.84 13.38
CA LEU A 61 6.17 -20.80 14.46
C LEU A 61 5.62 -22.11 13.94
N ALA A 62 4.68 -22.06 12.98
CA ALA A 62 4.17 -23.26 12.32
C ALA A 62 5.32 -24.05 11.68
N LEU A 63 6.18 -23.38 10.91
CA LEU A 63 7.38 -23.97 10.32
C LEU A 63 8.30 -24.60 11.37
N ALA A 64 8.59 -23.91 12.47
CA ALA A 64 9.45 -24.41 13.54
C ALA A 64 8.89 -25.71 14.14
N ILE A 65 7.58 -25.76 14.41
CA ILE A 65 6.90 -26.97 14.91
C ILE A 65 6.99 -28.10 13.87
N PHE A 66 6.72 -27.82 12.59
CA PHE A 66 6.81 -28.81 11.51
C PHE A 66 8.24 -29.37 11.34
N VAL A 67 9.28 -28.57 11.56
CA VAL A 67 10.69 -29.00 11.47
C VAL A 67 11.13 -29.81 12.70
N GLN A 68 10.67 -29.42 13.89
CA GLN A 68 10.99 -30.12 15.15
C GLN A 68 10.30 -31.47 15.28
N LEU A 69 9.14 -31.66 14.64
CA LEU A 69 8.48 -32.96 14.48
C LEU A 69 9.24 -33.83 13.46
N LYS A 70 10.44 -34.28 13.87
CA LYS A 70 11.43 -35.09 13.13
C LYS A 70 10.85 -36.40 12.56
N SER A 71 9.68 -36.82 13.03
CA SER A 71 8.92 -38.01 12.62
C SER A 71 8.27 -37.92 11.23
N LEU A 72 8.00 -36.70 10.72
CA LEU A 72 7.33 -36.49 9.42
C LEU A 72 8.31 -36.24 8.25
N ARG A 73 9.61 -36.58 8.42
CA ARG A 73 10.68 -36.48 7.40
C ARG A 73 10.55 -37.51 6.26
N CYS A 74 9.33 -37.88 5.88
CA CYS A 74 9.08 -38.47 4.57
C CYS A 74 9.10 -37.33 3.53
N LEU A 75 9.68 -37.59 2.36
CA LEU A 75 9.87 -36.72 1.18
C LEU A 75 8.77 -35.64 0.92
N ARG A 76 7.52 -35.89 1.33
CA ARG A 76 6.37 -34.98 1.23
C ARG A 76 6.52 -33.68 2.06
N ASN A 77 7.14 -33.70 3.24
CA ASN A 77 7.20 -32.52 4.12
C ASN A 77 8.23 -31.46 3.67
N SER A 78 9.20 -31.84 2.83
CA SER A 78 10.20 -30.90 2.30
C SER A 78 9.60 -29.93 1.27
N ILE A 79 8.59 -30.35 0.52
CA ILE A 79 7.91 -29.50 -0.48
C ILE A 79 7.05 -28.42 0.22
N HIS A 80 6.37 -28.79 1.30
CA HIS A 80 5.61 -27.83 2.11
C HIS A 80 6.53 -26.78 2.76
N CYS A 81 7.67 -27.19 3.32
CA CYS A 81 8.65 -26.23 3.85
C CYS A 81 9.18 -25.29 2.75
N ASN A 82 9.41 -25.80 1.53
CA ASN A 82 9.84 -24.98 0.40
C ASN A 82 8.76 -23.96 -0.05
N LEU A 83 7.48 -24.34 0.03
CA LEU A 83 6.35 -23.44 -0.25
C LEU A 83 6.22 -22.33 0.79
N PHE A 84 6.34 -22.67 2.08
CA PHE A 84 6.29 -21.68 3.16
C PHE A 84 7.51 -20.74 3.16
N LEU A 85 8.70 -21.24 2.83
CA LEU A 85 9.89 -20.41 2.64
C LEU A 85 9.74 -19.44 1.46
N ALA A 86 9.15 -19.88 0.35
CA ALA A 86 8.81 -18.99 -0.77
C ALA A 86 7.81 -17.91 -0.36
N PHE A 87 6.85 -18.23 0.53
CA PHE A 87 5.87 -17.26 1.05
C PHE A 87 6.48 -16.24 2.01
N ILE A 88 7.58 -16.57 2.68
CA ILE A 88 8.32 -15.65 3.56
C ILE A 88 9.31 -14.78 2.76
N PHE A 89 9.87 -15.32 1.67
CA PHE A 89 10.87 -14.62 0.85
C PHE A 89 10.25 -13.74 -0.26
N SER A 90 9.00 -14.01 -0.64
CA SER A 90 8.20 -13.17 -1.55
C SER A 90 7.53 -12.02 -0.81
#